data_AF-A0A1C6ILD7-F1
#
_entry.id   AF-A0A1C6ILD7-F1
#
_cell.length_a   1.000
_cell.length_b   1.000
_cell.length_c   1.000
_cell.angle_alpha   90.00
_cell.angle_beta   90.00
_cell.angle_gamma   90.00
#
_symmetry.space_group_name_H-M   'P 1'
#
loop_
_entity.id
_entity.type
_entity.pdbx_description
1 polymer ?
#
loop_
_entity_poly.entity_id
_entity_poly.type
_entity_poly.pdbx_seq_one_letter_code
_entity_poly.pdbx_strand_id
1 'polypeptide(L)'
;MAKKKHRCKKKRNNNQYSEYNEGGDVSYEMSEADIRTLGLLNLQILMIYITIYAYIILYTSTVQGIELIYSKYNNEHIDSIQADETALQAVYMFFATQLIFTRIAIVRYNILYEEKERGEIDYSLEPNINIIRSNIVSIISLLYLIAGAEGVYERDNGQTIFGV
;
A
#
# COMPACT_ATOMS: atom_id res chain seq x y z
N MET A 1 25.52 24.05 -5.12
CA MET A 1 25.23 22.60 -5.17
C MET A 1 24.28 22.32 -6.34
N ALA A 2 24.79 21.69 -7.42
CA ALA A 2 24.00 21.43 -8.62
C ALA A 2 23.09 20.19 -8.43
N LYS A 3 21.77 20.37 -8.60
CA LYS A 3 20.79 19.27 -8.57
C LYS A 3 20.96 18.37 -9.80
N LYS A 4 21.10 17.06 -9.59
CA LYS A 4 21.18 16.03 -10.66
C LYS A 4 19.92 16.06 -11.52
N LYS A 5 20.07 16.38 -12.82
CA LYS A 5 19.01 16.28 -13.83
C LYS A 5 18.80 14.82 -14.23
N HIS A 6 17.63 14.26 -13.94
CA HIS A 6 17.22 12.95 -14.46
C HIS A 6 16.57 13.15 -15.84
N ARG A 7 17.28 12.77 -16.91
CA ARG A 7 16.81 12.82 -18.30
C ARG A 7 16.11 11.50 -18.66
N CYS A 8 14.82 11.53 -18.95
CA CYS A 8 14.09 10.38 -19.49
C CYS A 8 13.96 10.53 -21.03
N LYS A 9 14.54 9.62 -21.82
CA LYS A 9 14.42 9.59 -23.29
C LYS A 9 13.33 8.60 -23.69
N LYS A 10 12.35 9.03 -24.50
CA LYS A 10 11.38 8.10 -25.13
C LYS A 10 11.76 7.89 -26.60
N LYS A 11 11.80 6.63 -27.06
CA LYS A 11 11.84 6.29 -28.50
C LYS A 11 10.48 6.60 -29.12
N ARG A 12 10.45 7.44 -30.17
CA ARG A 12 9.25 7.75 -30.96
C ARG A 12 8.87 6.54 -31.83
N ASN A 13 7.62 6.08 -31.71
CA ASN A 13 6.95 5.34 -32.79
C ASN A 13 6.46 6.38 -33.80
N ASN A 14 6.91 6.24 -35.04
CA ASN A 14 6.54 7.10 -36.15
C ASN A 14 5.09 6.85 -36.56
N ASN A 15 4.28 7.91 -36.61
CA ASN A 15 3.26 8.10 -37.63
C ASN A 15 3.23 9.60 -37.98
N GLN A 16 3.57 9.87 -39.25
CA GLN A 16 3.53 11.08 -40.10
C GLN A 16 2.24 11.93 -39.94
N TYR A 17 2.13 13.25 -40.19
CA TYR A 17 2.95 14.33 -40.81
C TYR A 17 2.49 15.69 -40.24
N SER A 18 3.42 16.63 -39.99
CA SER A 18 3.42 17.99 -40.57
C SER A 18 4.70 18.72 -40.16
N GLU A 19 5.33 19.31 -41.15
CA GLU A 19 6.63 19.98 -41.16
C GLU A 19 6.60 21.32 -40.42
N TYR A 20 7.41 21.46 -39.37
CA TYR A 20 8.00 22.73 -38.94
C TYR A 20 9.41 22.45 -38.38
N ASN A 21 10.39 23.10 -38.98
CA ASN A 21 11.80 23.08 -38.58
C ASN A 21 11.98 23.77 -37.22
N GLU A 22 12.63 23.08 -36.27
CA GLU A 22 13.94 23.45 -35.74
C GLU A 22 14.33 22.43 -34.65
N GLY A 23 15.57 21.96 -34.71
CA GLY A 23 16.16 21.04 -33.75
C GLY A 23 16.35 21.69 -32.38
N GLY A 24 15.25 21.86 -31.64
CA GLY A 24 15.28 22.07 -30.20
C GLY A 24 15.14 20.72 -29.51
N ASP A 25 16.18 20.30 -28.78
CA ASP A 25 16.04 19.22 -27.80
C ASP A 25 15.01 19.73 -26.75
N VAL A 26 13.72 19.42 -26.94
CA VAL A 26 12.66 19.86 -26.03
C VAL A 26 12.88 19.15 -24.70
N SER A 27 13.68 19.76 -23.83
CA SER A 27 13.83 19.32 -22.46
C SER A 27 12.59 19.76 -21.70
N TYR A 28 11.66 18.84 -21.47
CA TYR A 28 10.60 19.05 -20.50
C TYR A 28 11.23 19.10 -19.11
N GLU A 29 11.22 20.27 -18.48
CA GLU A 29 11.53 20.38 -17.06
C GLU A 29 10.30 19.95 -16.27
N MET A 30 10.44 18.87 -15.50
CA MET A 30 9.37 18.35 -14.65
C MET A 30 9.10 19.34 -13.51
N SER A 31 7.83 19.64 -13.24
CA SER A 31 7.48 20.54 -12.15
C SER A 31 7.88 19.95 -10.79
N GLU A 32 8.06 20.80 -9.78
CA GLU A 32 8.35 20.32 -8.43
C GLU A 32 7.21 19.46 -7.87
N ALA A 33 5.96 19.81 -8.20
CA ALA A 33 4.77 19.05 -7.83
C ALA A 33 4.76 17.64 -8.47
N ASP A 34 5.17 17.52 -9.73
CA ASP A 34 5.31 16.23 -10.42
C ASP A 34 6.40 15.37 -9.78
N ILE A 35 7.54 15.96 -9.41
CA ILE A 35 8.62 15.23 -8.71
C ILE A 35 8.14 14.69 -7.37
N ARG A 36 7.42 15.52 -6.59
CA ARG A 36 6.84 15.11 -5.31
C ARG A 36 5.81 14.00 -5.50
N THR A 37 4.93 14.14 -6.50
CA THR A 37 3.91 13.14 -6.82
C THR A 37 4.53 11.81 -7.24
N LEU A 38 5.59 11.84 -8.05
CA LEU A 38 6.33 10.64 -8.44
C LEU A 38 6.99 9.96 -7.22
N GLY A 39 7.53 10.76 -6.29
CA GLY A 39 8.04 10.26 -5.02
C GLY A 39 6.99 9.53 -4.19
N LEU A 40 5.77 10.10 -4.10
CA LEU A 40 4.64 9.46 -3.41
C LEU A 40 4.23 8.14 -4.09
N LEU A 41 4.18 8.10 -5.41
CA LEU A 41 3.85 6.88 -6.16
C LEU A 41 4.87 5.77 -5.94
N ASN A 42 6.16 6.08 -5.91
CA ASN A 42 7.21 5.10 -5.60
C ASN A 42 7.06 4.54 -4.18
N LEU A 43 6.74 5.38 -3.21
CA LEU A 43 6.46 4.93 -1.84
C LEU A 43 5.21 4.04 -1.80
N GLN A 44 4.17 4.42 -2.54
CA GLN A 44 2.93 3.63 -2.65
C GLN A 44 3.19 2.24 -3.24
N ILE A 45 4.04 2.13 -4.27
CA ILE A 45 4.46 0.84 -4.85
C ILE A 45 5.14 -0.04 -3.79
N LEU A 46 6.03 0.53 -2.97
CA LEU A 46 6.66 -0.23 -1.89
C LEU A 46 5.63 -0.77 -0.88
N MET A 47 4.64 0.04 -0.52
CA MET A 47 3.58 -0.38 0.40
C MET A 47 2.68 -1.47 -0.20
N ILE A 48 2.42 -1.42 -1.51
CA ILE A 48 1.71 -2.47 -2.23
C ILE A 48 2.49 -3.78 -2.14
N TYR A 49 3.81 -3.76 -2.36
CA TYR A 49 4.63 -4.97 -2.21
C TYR A 49 4.56 -5.55 -0.79
N ILE A 50 4.71 -4.72 0.25
CA ILE A 50 4.60 -5.21 1.63
C ILE A 50 3.22 -5.81 1.90
N THR A 51 2.16 -5.18 1.39
CA THR A 51 0.79 -5.68 1.53
C THR A 51 0.60 -7.02 0.83
N ILE A 52 1.19 -7.23 -0.35
CA ILE A 52 1.19 -8.53 -1.05
C ILE A 52 1.90 -9.59 -0.20
N TYR A 53 3.06 -9.27 0.38
CA TYR A 53 3.76 -10.20 1.28
C TYR A 53 2.93 -10.54 2.53
N ALA A 54 2.22 -9.56 3.10
CA ALA A 54 1.32 -9.80 4.22
C ALA A 54 0.18 -10.77 3.84
N TYR A 55 -0.39 -10.66 2.64
CA TYR A 55 -1.35 -11.64 2.14
C TYR A 55 -0.76 -13.04 1.94
N ILE A 56 0.49 -13.14 1.49
CA ILE A 56 1.18 -14.44 1.38
C ILE A 56 1.35 -15.08 2.77
N ILE A 57 1.74 -14.28 3.79
CA ILE A 57 1.87 -14.76 5.17
C ILE A 57 0.50 -15.21 5.72
N LEU A 58 -0.56 -14.44 5.47
CA LEU A 58 -1.93 -14.81 5.87
C LEU A 58 -2.39 -16.11 5.21
N TYR A 59 -2.06 -16.31 3.93
CA TYR A 59 -2.30 -17.57 3.23
C TYR A 59 -1.56 -18.73 3.91
N THR A 60 -0.28 -18.55 4.25
CA THR A 60 0.51 -19.56 4.97
C THR A 60 -0.11 -19.92 6.32
N SER A 61 -0.54 -18.90 7.10
CA SER A 61 -1.27 -19.11 8.35
C SER A 61 -2.55 -19.92 8.15
N THR A 62 -3.28 -19.68 7.07
CA THR A 62 -4.50 -20.43 6.74
C THR A 62 -4.19 -21.90 6.44
N VAL A 63 -3.13 -22.19 5.69
CA VAL A 63 -2.68 -23.58 5.42
C VAL A 63 -2.26 -24.26 6.73
N GLN A 64 -1.46 -23.59 7.55
CA GLN A 64 -1.08 -24.08 8.89
C GLN A 64 -2.31 -24.36 9.76
N GLY A 65 -3.32 -23.49 9.69
CA GLY A 65 -4.58 -23.69 10.39
C GLY A 65 -5.33 -24.94 9.96
N ILE A 66 -5.37 -25.23 8.66
CA ILE A 66 -5.94 -26.47 8.12
C ILE A 66 -5.17 -27.69 8.64
N GLU A 67 -3.83 -27.65 8.62
CA GLU A 67 -2.98 -28.73 9.12
C GLU A 67 -3.20 -28.97 10.63
N LEU A 68 -3.33 -27.90 11.42
CA LEU A 68 -3.63 -27.96 12.85
C LEU A 68 -4.98 -28.63 13.13
N ILE A 69 -5.98 -28.42 12.27
CA ILE A 69 -7.27 -29.10 12.40
C ILE A 69 -7.11 -30.59 12.10
N TYR A 70 -6.45 -30.97 11.01
CA TYR A 70 -6.25 -32.38 10.65
C TYR A 70 -5.44 -33.15 11.68
N SER A 71 -4.40 -32.55 12.26
CA SER A 71 -3.54 -33.19 13.26
C SER A 71 -4.31 -33.63 14.51
N LYS A 72 -5.31 -32.84 14.94
CA LYS A 72 -6.23 -33.18 16.04
C LYS A 72 -7.05 -34.44 15.77
N TYR A 73 -7.44 -34.71 14.53
CA TYR A 73 -8.21 -35.92 14.17
C TYR A 73 -7.32 -37.15 13.98
N ASN A 74 -6.05 -36.96 13.61
CA ASN A 74 -5.08 -38.04 13.40
C ASN A 74 -4.34 -38.44 14.69
N ASN A 75 -4.62 -37.80 15.83
CA ASN A 75 -3.86 -37.94 17.10
C ASN A 75 -2.36 -37.65 16.94
N GLU A 76 -2.00 -36.80 15.97
CA GLU A 76 -0.64 -36.33 15.79
C GLU A 76 -0.52 -34.97 16.49
N HIS A 77 0.24 -34.88 17.58
CA HIS A 77 0.60 -33.58 18.14
C HIS A 77 1.78 -33.02 17.37
N ILE A 78 1.51 -31.99 16.56
CA ILE A 78 2.53 -31.25 15.82
C ILE A 78 2.71 -29.90 16.50
N ASP A 79 3.55 -29.86 17.55
CA ASP A 79 3.84 -28.64 18.32
C ASP A 79 4.50 -27.53 17.49
N SER A 80 4.95 -27.83 16.26
CA SER A 80 5.60 -26.85 15.37
C SER A 80 4.63 -26.00 14.53
N ILE A 81 3.32 -26.25 14.55
CA ILE A 81 2.37 -25.50 13.73
C ILE A 81 1.97 -24.20 14.45
N GLN A 82 2.49 -23.07 13.97
CA GLN A 82 2.28 -21.73 14.56
C GLN A 82 1.35 -20.87 13.69
N ALA A 83 0.13 -21.37 13.44
CA ALA A 83 -0.85 -20.68 12.59
C ALA A 83 -1.19 -19.28 13.08
N ASP A 84 -1.38 -19.12 14.39
CA ASP A 84 -1.84 -17.87 15.00
C ASP A 84 -0.74 -16.80 15.02
N GLU A 85 0.48 -17.17 15.39
CA GLU A 85 1.64 -16.27 15.33
C GLU A 85 1.83 -15.74 13.91
N THR A 86 1.73 -16.63 12.92
CA THR A 86 1.86 -16.27 11.49
C THR A 86 0.74 -15.33 11.05
N ALA A 87 -0.52 -15.56 11.46
CA ALA A 87 -1.63 -14.65 11.17
C ALA A 87 -1.41 -13.27 11.81
N LEU A 88 -0.97 -13.24 13.08
CA LEU A 88 -0.76 -11.99 13.80
C LEU A 88 0.33 -11.13 13.15
N GLN A 89 1.41 -11.75 12.64
CA GLN A 89 2.43 -11.05 11.85
C GLN A 89 1.85 -10.37 10.61
N ALA A 90 0.97 -11.06 9.86
CA ALA A 90 0.30 -10.47 8.69
C ALA A 90 -0.60 -9.29 9.08
N VAL A 91 -1.36 -9.42 10.17
CA VAL A 91 -2.25 -8.36 10.68
C VAL A 91 -1.46 -7.09 11.03
N TYR A 92 -0.32 -7.22 11.70
CA TYR A 92 0.56 -6.07 11.97
C TYR A 92 1.12 -5.42 10.71
N MET A 93 1.48 -6.22 9.71
CA MET A 93 1.93 -5.68 8.43
C MET A 93 0.83 -4.87 7.73
N PHE A 94 -0.41 -5.37 7.71
CA PHE A 94 -1.55 -4.63 7.16
C PHE A 94 -1.77 -3.29 7.88
N PHE A 95 -1.68 -3.29 9.21
CA PHE A 95 -1.81 -2.06 10.00
C PHE A 95 -0.70 -1.05 9.66
N ALA A 96 0.55 -1.49 9.64
CA ALA A 96 1.68 -0.62 9.33
C ALA A 96 1.59 -0.02 7.92
N THR A 97 1.26 -0.82 6.90
CA THR A 97 1.12 -0.31 5.53
C THR A 97 -0.06 0.64 5.40
N GLN A 98 -1.18 0.38 6.09
CA GLN A 98 -2.35 1.24 6.09
C GLN A 98 -2.07 2.63 6.67
N LEU A 99 -1.25 2.74 7.72
CA LEU A 99 -0.81 4.04 8.24
C LEU A 99 -0.03 4.84 7.17
N ILE A 100 0.82 4.18 6.41
CA ILE A 100 1.63 4.82 5.37
C ILE A 100 0.75 5.22 4.16
N PHE A 101 -0.18 4.37 3.71
CA PHE A 101 -1.16 4.73 2.68
C PHE A 101 -1.98 5.96 3.08
N THR A 102 -2.41 6.01 4.34
CA THR A 102 -3.13 7.17 4.89
C THR A 102 -2.28 8.44 4.80
N ARG A 103 -0.99 8.34 5.19
CA ARG A 103 -0.06 9.47 5.08
C ARG A 103 0.13 9.93 3.64
N ILE A 104 0.26 9.00 2.69
CA ILE A 104 0.38 9.32 1.26
C ILE A 104 -0.87 10.09 0.78
N ALA A 105 -2.07 9.64 1.15
CA ALA A 105 -3.32 10.29 0.79
C ALA A 105 -3.41 11.74 1.32
N ILE A 106 -3.02 11.96 2.57
CA ILE A 106 -2.99 13.29 3.19
C ILE A 106 -1.97 14.20 2.48
N VAL A 107 -0.76 13.71 2.20
CA VAL A 107 0.26 14.51 1.52
C VAL A 107 -0.19 14.87 0.11
N ARG A 108 -0.82 13.93 -0.62
CA ARG A 108 -1.37 14.20 -1.95
C ARG A 108 -2.48 15.24 -1.90
N TYR A 109 -3.38 15.18 -0.93
CA TYR A 109 -4.40 16.19 -0.72
C TYR A 109 -3.79 17.58 -0.52
N ASN A 110 -2.76 17.70 0.33
CA ASN A 110 -2.10 18.98 0.58
C ASN A 110 -1.45 19.57 -0.68
N ILE A 111 -0.79 18.74 -1.50
CA ILE A 111 -0.21 19.19 -2.78
C ILE A 111 -1.32 19.77 -3.68
N LEU A 112 -2.43 19.04 -3.82
CA LEU A 112 -3.54 19.48 -4.66
C LEU A 112 -4.26 20.72 -4.10
N TYR A 113 -4.30 20.85 -2.77
CA TYR A 113 -4.81 22.06 -2.11
C TYR A 113 -3.97 23.28 -2.46
N GLU A 114 -2.64 23.17 -2.40
CA GLU A 114 -1.73 24.24 -2.79
C GLU A 114 -1.87 24.61 -4.28
N GLU A 115 -2.00 23.64 -5.17
CA GLU A 115 -2.26 23.87 -6.62
C GLU A 115 -3.59 24.60 -6.83
N LYS A 116 -4.63 24.23 -6.07
CA LYS A 116 -5.94 24.86 -6.15
C LYS A 116 -5.93 26.31 -5.67
N GLU A 117 -5.26 26.60 -4.56
CA GLU A 117 -5.10 27.96 -4.04
C GLU A 117 -4.33 28.87 -5.01
N ARG A 118 -3.41 28.30 -5.82
CA ARG A 118 -2.72 29.02 -6.91
C ARG A 118 -3.56 29.17 -8.18
N GLY A 119 -4.75 28.58 -8.25
CA GLY A 119 -5.61 28.60 -9.44
C GLY A 119 -5.12 27.71 -10.58
N GLU A 120 -4.22 26.76 -10.30
CA GLU A 120 -3.68 25.81 -11.30
C GLU A 120 -4.70 24.71 -11.64
N ILE A 121 -5.64 24.45 -10.73
CA ILE A 121 -6.74 23.49 -10.89
C ILE A 121 -8.06 24.09 -10.41
N ASP A 122 -9.16 23.72 -11.04
CA ASP A 122 -10.52 24.20 -10.71
C ASP A 122 -11.43 23.11 -10.12
N TYR A 123 -11.09 21.84 -10.31
CA TYR A 123 -11.89 20.70 -9.87
C TYR A 123 -11.97 20.55 -8.34
N SER A 124 -13.02 19.87 -7.86
CA SER A 124 -13.26 19.64 -6.43
C SER A 124 -12.24 18.69 -5.79
N LEU A 125 -11.83 18.99 -4.55
CA LEU A 125 -10.95 18.13 -3.75
C LEU A 125 -11.73 17.17 -2.82
N GLU A 126 -13.06 17.18 -2.85
CA GLU A 126 -13.90 16.26 -2.05
C GLU A 126 -13.58 14.77 -2.30
N PRO A 127 -13.28 14.31 -3.52
CA PRO A 127 -12.86 12.91 -3.74
C PRO A 127 -11.65 12.52 -2.91
N ASN A 128 -10.68 13.42 -2.73
CA ASN A 128 -9.47 13.16 -1.96
C ASN A 128 -9.76 13.11 -0.46
N ILE A 129 -10.68 13.95 0.01
CA ILE A 129 -11.17 13.91 1.39
C ILE A 129 -11.85 12.56 1.66
N ASN A 130 -12.66 12.06 0.72
CA ASN A 130 -13.28 10.75 0.85
C ASN A 130 -12.26 9.60 0.86
N ILE A 131 -11.18 9.70 0.08
CA ILE A 131 -10.06 8.74 0.18
C ILE A 131 -9.44 8.76 1.58
N ILE A 132 -9.19 9.94 2.16
CA ILE A 132 -8.64 10.05 3.51
C ILE A 132 -9.60 9.47 4.55
N ARG A 133 -10.90 9.77 4.45
CA ARG A 133 -11.94 9.21 5.33
C ARG A 133 -11.95 7.67 5.26
N SER A 134 -11.92 7.11 4.05
CA SER A 134 -11.82 5.66 3.83
C SER A 134 -10.60 5.06 4.53
N ASN A 135 -9.44 5.69 4.39
CA ASN A 135 -8.22 5.25 5.06
C ASN A 135 -8.33 5.26 6.60
N ILE A 136 -8.98 6.26 7.19
CA ILE A 136 -9.23 6.32 8.64
C ILE A 136 -10.15 5.18 9.09
N VAL A 137 -11.22 4.91 8.35
CA VAL A 137 -12.13 3.78 8.63
C VAL A 137 -11.36 2.45 8.57
N SER A 138 -10.49 2.27 7.58
CA SER A 138 -9.63 1.08 7.49
C SER A 138 -8.68 0.94 8.68
N ILE A 139 -8.10 2.04 9.18
CA ILE A 139 -7.27 2.00 10.40
C ILE A 139 -8.10 1.52 11.60
N ILE A 140 -9.31 2.07 11.80
CA ILE A 140 -10.19 1.65 12.90
C ILE A 140 -10.54 0.17 12.78
N SER A 141 -10.86 -0.29 11.57
CA SER A 141 -11.11 -1.72 11.30
C SER A 141 -9.91 -2.60 11.68
N LEU A 142 -8.70 -2.16 11.34
CA LEU A 142 -7.47 -2.91 11.65
C LEU A 142 -7.14 -2.90 13.14
N LEU A 143 -7.49 -1.86 13.89
CA LEU A 143 -7.34 -1.86 15.36
C LEU A 143 -8.21 -2.92 16.02
N TYR A 144 -9.48 -3.03 15.61
CA TYR A 144 -10.33 -4.12 16.10
C TYR A 144 -9.83 -5.49 15.65
N LEU A 145 -9.28 -5.59 14.44
CA LEU A 145 -8.69 -6.82 13.94
C LEU A 145 -7.48 -7.25 14.79
N ILE A 146 -6.58 -6.33 15.12
CA ILE A 146 -5.43 -6.58 16.01
C ILE A 146 -5.93 -7.07 17.36
N ALA A 147 -6.84 -6.34 18.01
CA ALA A 147 -7.34 -6.71 19.33
C ALA A 147 -8.01 -8.10 19.34
N GLY A 148 -8.75 -8.43 18.27
CA GLY A 148 -9.33 -9.78 18.10
C GLY A 148 -8.26 -10.85 17.88
N ALA A 149 -7.26 -10.57 17.05
CA ALA A 149 -6.17 -11.48 16.73
C ALA A 149 -5.28 -11.76 17.95
N GLU A 150 -4.87 -10.73 18.69
CA GLU A 150 -4.14 -10.86 19.95
C GLU A 150 -4.95 -11.65 20.98
N GLY A 151 -6.23 -11.31 21.14
CA GLY A 151 -7.11 -11.99 22.10
C GLY A 151 -7.41 -13.46 21.76
N VAL A 152 -7.24 -13.89 20.51
CA VAL A 152 -7.26 -15.32 20.13
C VAL A 152 -5.90 -15.95 20.38
N TYR A 153 -4.82 -15.31 19.94
CA TYR A 153 -3.44 -15.78 20.14
C TYR A 153 -3.12 -16.06 21.61
N GLU A 154 -3.52 -15.17 22.53
CA GLU A 154 -3.29 -15.31 23.97
C GLU A 154 -4.02 -16.51 24.61
N ARG A 155 -5.05 -17.06 23.97
CA ARG A 155 -5.80 -18.20 24.53
C ARG A 155 -5.06 -19.52 24.42
N ASP A 156 -4.05 -19.60 23.55
CA ASP A 156 -3.21 -20.80 23.29
C ASP A 156 -4.01 -22.10 23.28
N ASN A 157 -5.19 -22.06 22.64
CA ASN A 157 -6.15 -23.17 22.64
C ASN A 157 -6.13 -23.96 21.32
N GLY A 158 -5.09 -23.72 20.50
CA GLY A 158 -4.91 -24.30 19.18
C GLY A 158 -6.05 -23.98 18.21
N GLN A 159 -6.67 -22.80 18.31
CA GLN A 159 -7.68 -22.32 17.36
C GLN A 159 -7.09 -21.25 16.46
N THR A 160 -7.44 -21.30 15.18
CA THR A 160 -6.95 -20.34 14.20
C THR A 160 -7.54 -18.94 14.40
N ILE A 161 -6.73 -17.89 14.27
CA ILE A 161 -7.21 -16.49 14.33
C ILE A 161 -8.32 -16.20 13.30
N PHE A 162 -8.23 -16.79 12.10
CA PHE A 162 -9.23 -16.65 11.04
C PHE A 162 -9.90 -17.99 10.73
N GLY A 163 -11.18 -17.96 10.34
CA GLY A 163 -11.91 -19.13 9.84
C GLY A 163 -12.64 -19.98 10.89
N VAL A 164 -12.92 -19.42 12.08
CA VAL A 164 -13.74 -20.04 13.14
C VAL A 164 -15.22 -19.72 12.97
#